data_AF-A0A3D1A9Q6-F1
#
_entry.id   AF-A0A3D1A9Q6-F1
#
_cell.length_a   1.000
_cell.length_b   1.000
_cell.length_c   1.000
_cell.angle_alpha   90.00
_cell.angle_beta   90.00
_cell.angle_gamma   90.00
#
_symmetry.space_group_name_H-M   'P 1'
#
loop_
_entity.id
_entity.type
_entity.pdbx_description
1 polymer ?
#
loop_
_entity_poly.entity_id
_entity_poly.type
_entity_poly.pdbx_seq_one_letter_code
_entity_poly.pdbx_strand_id
1 'polypeptide(L)'
;MADNTPLKSLPAWQALEAHYEKVSKLHLRGLFAADPARGEKLALEAAGIYFDYSKHRVTEETIGLLADLAESAGLREKIEDMFTGEKINVTEGRAVLHTALRAPKNATIVVDGENVVPHVHAVLEKMAGFAEKVRGEHWKGYTGKPIRNIVNIGIGGSDLGPVMAYEALKSYSHRGLTFRFVSNVDGTDFAEAVTDLDPAETLFIVASKTFTTQETMTNAETARDWALKALKDKAAIAKHFVAVSTNAARVSEFGIDTENMFGFWDWVGGRYSMFSAIGLSTMIAIGPKHFQEMLDGAHEMDEHYRTAPFERNLPALMGLLGIWYNNFFNAQAIAVLPYEQYLKRFPAYLQQMTMESNGKRVTTDGRDVDYQTSQIYWGEPGTNGQHSFYQLIHQGTKLIPCDFIAFAKTRHKLGRHHDLLMANVFAQAEALAFGKTAAELKAEGVKDWLIPHKTFEGNRPSTTMLLDELTPAALGRLVALYEHSVFTQGMIWQIGPFDQWGVELGKVLAGRIAPELEAAAEPELNHDSSTNALIRRYRQHRH
;
A
#
# COMPACT_ATOMS: atom_id res chain seq x y z
N MET A 1 0.60 20.05 25.23
CA MET A 1 1.60 20.49 24.24
C MET A 1 2.74 19.49 24.35
N ALA A 2 2.75 18.48 23.48
CA ALA A 2 3.83 17.52 23.43
C ALA A 2 5.14 18.27 23.15
N ASP A 3 6.22 17.81 23.78
CA ASP A 3 7.53 18.43 23.70
C ASP A 3 8.00 18.51 22.23
N ASN A 4 8.11 19.73 21.68
CA ASN A 4 8.51 19.99 20.28
C ASN A 4 10.03 19.77 20.07
N THR A 5 10.65 18.92 20.87
CA THR A 5 12.07 18.63 20.83
C THR A 5 12.42 18.05 19.44
N PRO A 6 13.31 18.70 18.67
CA PRO A 6 13.72 18.20 17.36
C PRO A 6 14.23 16.75 17.47
N LEU A 7 13.82 15.88 16.55
CA LEU A 7 14.14 14.43 16.58
C LEU A 7 15.63 14.14 16.86
N LYS A 8 16.55 14.79 16.14
CA LYS A 8 17.99 14.55 16.28
C LYS A 8 18.59 15.04 17.61
N SER A 9 17.86 15.86 18.35
CA SER A 9 18.27 16.33 19.69
C SER A 9 17.83 15.39 20.82
N LEU A 10 17.00 14.38 20.52
CA LEU A 10 16.63 13.38 21.51
C LEU A 10 17.87 12.57 21.94
N PRO A 11 18.09 12.34 23.25
CA PRO A 11 19.18 11.50 23.72
C PRO A 11 19.17 10.09 23.10
N ALA A 12 17.98 9.51 22.89
CA ALA A 12 17.83 8.21 22.24
C ALA A 12 18.34 8.21 20.79
N TRP A 13 18.15 9.31 20.04
CA TRP A 13 18.69 9.45 18.70
C TRP A 13 20.23 9.51 18.71
N GLN A 14 20.80 10.33 19.59
CA GLN A 14 22.26 10.45 19.74
C GLN A 14 22.91 9.13 20.18
N ALA A 15 22.22 8.36 21.04
CA ALA A 15 22.64 7.03 21.42
C ALA A 15 22.68 6.07 20.22
N LEU A 16 21.69 6.14 19.33
CA LEU A 16 21.69 5.37 18.07
C LEU A 16 22.80 5.82 17.11
N GLU A 17 23.12 7.11 17.02
CA GLU A 17 24.25 7.62 16.23
C GLU A 17 25.58 7.05 16.76
N ALA A 18 25.80 7.10 18.07
CA ALA A 18 26.98 6.53 18.71
C ALA A 18 27.06 5.00 18.57
N HIS A 19 25.91 4.32 18.60
CA HIS A 19 25.81 2.88 18.41
C HIS A 19 26.09 2.46 16.96
N TYR A 20 25.59 3.23 16.01
CA TYR A 20 25.84 3.03 14.58
C TYR A 20 27.34 3.03 14.25
N GLU A 21 28.15 3.88 14.87
CA GLU A 21 29.62 3.89 14.68
C GLU A 21 30.30 2.56 15.02
N LYS A 22 29.68 1.74 15.87
CA LYS A 22 30.12 0.38 16.22
C LYS A 22 29.51 -0.64 15.25
N VAL A 23 28.18 -0.61 15.08
CA VAL A 23 27.43 -1.61 14.30
C VAL A 23 27.71 -1.53 12.80
N SER A 24 28.02 -0.35 12.26
CA SER A 24 28.40 -0.14 10.86
C SER A 24 29.68 -0.86 10.44
N LYS A 25 30.47 -1.37 11.39
CA LYS A 25 31.67 -2.18 11.16
C LYS A 25 31.42 -3.69 11.30
N LEU A 26 30.26 -4.07 11.85
CA LEU A 26 29.90 -5.48 12.05
C LEU A 26 29.42 -6.11 10.74
N HIS A 27 29.74 -7.39 10.60
CA HIS A 27 29.33 -8.22 9.47
C HIS A 27 28.39 -9.34 9.95
N LEU A 28 27.33 -9.62 9.19
CA LEU A 28 26.33 -10.66 9.53
C LEU A 28 26.97 -12.03 9.78
N ARG A 29 27.93 -12.49 8.97
CA ARG A 29 28.74 -13.69 9.26
C ARG A 29 29.30 -13.72 10.69
N GLY A 30 29.86 -12.62 11.17
CA GLY A 30 30.41 -12.52 12.53
C GLY A 30 29.32 -12.55 13.60
N LEU A 31 28.21 -11.86 13.36
CA LEU A 31 27.06 -11.86 14.28
C LEU A 31 26.43 -13.24 14.44
N PHE A 32 26.28 -14.01 13.35
CA PHE A 32 25.77 -15.38 13.40
C PHE A 32 26.78 -16.37 13.98
N ALA A 33 28.08 -16.17 13.74
CA ALA A 33 29.12 -17.01 14.34
C ALA A 33 29.24 -16.81 15.85
N ALA A 34 29.06 -15.57 16.33
CA ALA A 34 29.11 -15.24 17.76
C ALA A 34 27.87 -15.72 18.53
N ASP A 35 26.71 -15.82 17.87
CA ASP A 35 25.48 -16.34 18.46
C ASP A 35 24.78 -17.32 17.50
N PRO A 36 25.07 -18.63 17.62
CA PRO A 36 24.44 -19.65 16.78
C PRO A 36 22.92 -19.71 16.87
N ALA A 37 22.33 -19.23 17.99
CA ALA A 37 20.88 -19.18 18.19
C ALA A 37 20.25 -17.86 17.70
N ARG A 38 21.02 -16.97 17.06
CA ARG A 38 20.56 -15.65 16.60
C ARG A 38 19.32 -15.72 15.70
N GLY A 39 19.26 -16.72 14.81
CA GLY A 39 18.12 -16.92 13.90
C GLY A 39 16.81 -17.21 14.65
N GLU A 40 16.90 -17.82 15.82
CA GLU A 40 15.75 -18.14 16.67
C GLU A 40 15.40 -16.96 17.61
N LYS A 41 16.42 -16.27 18.13
CA LYS A 41 16.23 -15.14 19.06
C LYS A 41 15.72 -13.88 18.37
N LEU A 42 16.20 -13.58 17.16
CA LEU A 42 15.80 -12.41 16.38
C LEU A 42 14.68 -12.77 15.39
N ALA A 43 13.64 -13.38 15.95
CA ALA A 43 12.38 -13.63 15.29
C ALA A 43 11.24 -13.34 16.24
N LEU A 44 10.10 -12.94 15.70
CA LEU A 44 8.87 -12.73 16.45
C LEU A 44 7.72 -13.42 15.73
N GLU A 45 6.75 -13.91 16.50
CA GLU A 45 5.51 -14.45 15.95
C GLU A 45 4.33 -13.74 16.58
N ALA A 46 3.51 -13.10 15.75
CA ALA A 46 2.27 -12.46 16.16
C ALA A 46 1.28 -12.42 15.00
N ALA A 47 -0.01 -12.51 15.31
CA ALA A 47 -1.09 -12.53 14.32
C ALA A 47 -0.85 -13.53 13.16
N GLY A 48 -0.20 -14.68 13.42
CA GLY A 48 0.10 -15.68 12.40
C GLY A 48 1.17 -15.29 11.37
N ILE A 49 2.01 -14.30 11.68
CA ILE A 49 3.19 -13.92 10.89
C ILE A 49 4.44 -14.31 11.68
N TYR A 50 5.27 -15.18 11.13
CA TYR A 50 6.63 -15.39 11.60
C TYR A 50 7.56 -14.37 10.95
N PHE A 51 8.10 -13.46 11.75
CA PHE A 51 8.90 -12.30 11.33
C PHE A 51 10.37 -12.52 11.73
N ASP A 52 11.17 -13.07 10.80
CA ASP A 52 12.61 -13.22 10.96
C ASP A 52 13.32 -11.92 10.55
N TYR A 53 13.91 -11.25 11.54
CA TYR A 53 14.74 -10.05 11.34
C TYR A 53 16.21 -10.28 11.73
N SER A 54 16.62 -11.54 11.87
CA SER A 54 17.97 -11.94 12.28
C SER A 54 19.06 -11.52 11.29
N LYS A 55 18.70 -11.39 10.01
CA LYS A 55 19.57 -10.95 8.91
C LYS A 55 19.62 -9.44 8.75
N HIS A 56 19.29 -8.70 9.81
CA HIS A 56 19.59 -7.29 9.94
C HIS A 56 20.90 -7.07 10.71
N ARG A 57 21.59 -5.98 10.39
CA ARG A 57 22.81 -5.53 11.09
C ARG A 57 22.42 -4.84 12.40
N VAL A 58 21.98 -5.68 13.35
CA VAL A 58 21.46 -5.27 14.66
C VAL A 58 21.96 -6.22 15.75
N THR A 59 21.98 -5.73 16.99
CA THR A 59 22.26 -6.46 18.23
C THR A 59 21.08 -6.29 19.17
N GLU A 60 21.04 -7.03 20.29
CA GLU A 60 20.01 -6.81 21.33
C GLU A 60 20.03 -5.35 21.84
N GLU A 61 21.22 -4.76 22.03
CA GLU A 61 21.39 -3.33 22.34
C GLU A 61 20.76 -2.43 21.26
N THR A 62 20.87 -2.80 19.99
CA THR A 62 20.25 -2.03 18.90
C THR A 62 18.72 -2.01 19.03
N ILE A 63 18.13 -3.16 19.35
CA ILE A 63 16.68 -3.28 19.51
C ILE A 63 16.21 -2.47 20.73
N GLY A 64 16.93 -2.54 21.84
CA GLY A 64 16.66 -1.71 23.02
C GLY A 64 16.71 -0.22 22.71
N LEU A 65 17.77 0.25 22.04
CA LEU A 65 17.91 1.67 21.68
C LEU A 65 16.84 2.15 20.68
N LEU A 66 16.39 1.29 19.77
CA LEU A 66 15.28 1.61 18.86
C LEU A 66 13.94 1.70 19.62
N ALA A 67 13.70 0.81 20.59
CA ALA A 67 12.53 0.91 21.45
C ALA A 67 12.58 2.18 22.32
N ASP A 68 13.74 2.51 22.89
CA ASP A 68 13.95 3.76 23.64
C ASP A 68 13.66 5.00 22.78
N LEU A 69 14.01 4.98 21.50
CA LEU A 69 13.65 6.05 20.56
C LEU A 69 12.13 6.15 20.37
N ALA A 70 11.43 5.02 20.22
CA ALA A 70 9.97 5.01 20.11
C ALA A 70 9.29 5.57 21.37
N GLU A 71 9.76 5.17 22.55
CA GLU A 71 9.26 5.71 23.83
C GLU A 71 9.55 7.21 23.96
N SER A 72 10.79 7.63 23.66
CA SER A 72 11.20 9.04 23.73
C SER A 72 10.46 9.93 22.72
N ALA A 73 10.01 9.35 21.60
CA ALA A 73 9.20 10.03 20.60
C ALA A 73 7.70 10.08 20.96
N GLY A 74 7.29 9.54 22.12
CA GLY A 74 5.89 9.50 22.55
C GLY A 74 5.02 8.60 21.66
N LEU A 75 5.59 7.55 21.05
CA LEU A 75 4.87 6.73 20.08
C LEU A 75 3.62 6.08 20.69
N ARG A 76 3.68 5.63 21.95
CA ARG A 76 2.54 4.97 22.62
C ARG A 76 1.32 5.88 22.70
N GLU A 77 1.52 7.13 23.05
CA GLU A 77 0.46 8.15 23.15
C GLU A 77 -0.13 8.43 21.76
N LYS A 78 0.72 8.61 20.75
CA LYS A 78 0.28 8.83 19.36
C LYS A 78 -0.52 7.65 18.79
N ILE A 79 -0.15 6.42 19.15
CA ILE A 79 -0.94 5.23 18.81
C ILE A 79 -2.34 5.35 19.43
N GLU A 80 -2.42 5.65 20.73
CA GLU A 80 -3.73 5.81 21.39
C GLU A 80 -4.56 6.97 20.81
N ASP A 81 -3.93 8.09 20.47
CA ASP A 81 -4.58 9.21 19.78
C ASP A 81 -5.21 8.77 18.45
N MET A 82 -4.50 7.96 17.65
CA MET A 82 -5.05 7.40 16.41
C MET A 82 -6.25 6.49 16.70
N PHE A 83 -6.14 5.57 17.66
CA PHE A 83 -7.19 4.59 17.95
C PHE A 83 -8.42 5.19 18.64
N THR A 84 -8.27 6.31 19.33
CA THR A 84 -9.38 7.00 20.02
C THR A 84 -10.04 8.07 19.16
N GLY A 85 -9.44 8.44 18.02
CA GLY A 85 -10.04 9.38 17.07
C GLY A 85 -9.62 10.83 17.26
N GLU A 86 -8.51 11.07 17.95
CA GLU A 86 -7.92 12.40 18.05
C GLU A 86 -7.52 12.94 16.67
N LYS A 87 -7.55 14.27 16.54
CA LYS A 87 -7.32 14.96 15.27
C LYS A 87 -5.83 15.10 14.94
N ILE A 88 -5.15 13.96 14.78
CA ILE A 88 -3.71 13.87 14.53
C ILE A 88 -3.29 14.22 13.10
N ASN A 89 -4.24 14.31 12.15
CA ASN A 89 -3.98 14.94 10.86
C ASN A 89 -4.11 16.46 11.00
N VAL A 90 -3.08 17.07 11.60
CA VAL A 90 -3.11 18.46 12.07
C VAL A 90 -3.28 19.49 10.96
N THR A 91 -2.76 19.23 9.76
CA THR A 91 -2.79 20.19 8.64
C THR A 91 -4.18 20.27 8.00
N GLU A 92 -5.00 19.23 8.15
CA GLU A 92 -6.39 19.19 7.69
C GLU A 92 -7.41 19.26 8.83
N GLY A 93 -6.98 19.21 10.09
CA GLY A 93 -7.85 19.20 11.26
C GLY A 93 -8.75 17.96 11.35
N ARG A 94 -8.24 16.78 10.99
CA ARG A 94 -9.02 15.53 10.89
C ARG A 94 -8.52 14.43 11.81
N ALA A 95 -9.45 13.57 12.24
CA ALA A 95 -9.13 12.28 12.83
C ALA A 95 -8.56 11.33 11.76
N VAL A 96 -7.90 10.25 12.20
CA VAL A 96 -7.38 9.21 11.31
C VAL A 96 -7.73 7.85 11.84
N LEU A 97 -8.73 7.22 11.22
CA LEU A 97 -9.46 6.11 11.84
C LEU A 97 -9.72 4.94 10.89
N HIS A 98 -8.78 4.64 10.00
CA HIS A 98 -8.88 3.45 9.14
C HIS A 98 -9.01 2.14 9.96
N THR A 99 -8.51 2.11 11.20
CA THR A 99 -8.72 1.01 12.16
C THR A 99 -10.20 0.83 12.56
N ALA A 100 -11.00 1.90 12.60
CA ALA A 100 -12.43 1.82 12.90
C ALA A 100 -13.23 1.06 11.82
N LEU A 101 -12.72 0.99 10.58
CA LEU A 101 -13.34 0.25 9.46
C LEU A 101 -13.41 -1.26 9.68
N ARG A 102 -12.55 -1.76 10.59
CA ARG A 102 -12.37 -3.17 10.92
C ARG A 102 -12.59 -3.46 12.39
N ALA A 103 -13.09 -2.48 13.15
CA ALA A 103 -13.40 -2.66 14.56
C ALA A 103 -14.63 -3.56 14.78
N PRO A 104 -14.67 -4.38 15.84
CA PRO A 104 -15.83 -5.18 16.20
C PRO A 104 -17.10 -4.35 16.38
N LYS A 105 -18.28 -4.94 16.13
CA LYS A 105 -19.59 -4.24 16.22
C LYS A 105 -19.87 -3.57 17.57
N ASN A 106 -19.29 -4.11 18.64
CA ASN A 106 -19.46 -3.61 20.01
C ASN A 106 -18.38 -2.61 20.45
N ALA A 107 -17.43 -2.26 19.57
CA ALA A 107 -16.43 -1.25 19.88
C ALA A 107 -17.08 0.15 19.98
N THR A 108 -16.44 1.01 20.77
CA THR A 108 -16.84 2.42 20.89
C THR A 108 -15.66 3.30 20.52
N ILE A 109 -15.79 4.03 19.42
CA ILE A 109 -14.80 4.98 18.93
C ILE A 109 -15.55 6.26 18.64
N VAL A 110 -15.26 7.32 19.41
CA VAL A 110 -16.05 8.55 19.39
C VAL A 110 -15.27 9.64 18.66
N VAL A 111 -15.88 10.21 17.62
CA VAL A 111 -15.34 11.35 16.87
C VAL A 111 -16.38 12.46 16.89
N ASP A 112 -15.98 13.66 17.30
CA ASP A 112 -16.88 14.83 17.35
C ASP A 112 -18.20 14.55 18.10
N GLY A 113 -18.15 13.69 19.13
CA GLY A 113 -19.28 13.33 19.99
C GLY A 113 -20.14 12.15 19.51
N GLU A 114 -19.83 11.54 18.36
CA GLU A 114 -20.59 10.42 17.77
C GLU A 114 -19.75 9.14 17.72
N ASN A 115 -20.34 7.99 18.10
CA ASN A 115 -19.70 6.69 17.91
C ASN A 115 -19.75 6.30 16.44
N VAL A 116 -18.61 6.21 15.76
CA VAL A 116 -18.55 5.95 14.31
C VAL A 116 -18.76 4.49 13.93
N VAL A 117 -18.56 3.55 14.87
CA VAL A 117 -18.57 2.10 14.60
C VAL A 117 -19.91 1.60 14.05
N PRO A 118 -21.09 1.98 14.60
CA PRO A 118 -22.38 1.60 14.02
C PRO A 118 -22.56 2.04 12.56
N HIS A 119 -22.05 3.21 12.18
CA HIS A 119 -22.14 3.72 10.81
C HIS A 119 -21.25 2.91 9.84
N VAL A 120 -20.06 2.50 10.30
CA VAL A 120 -19.19 1.57 9.59
C VAL A 120 -19.94 0.28 9.26
N HIS A 121 -20.50 -0.37 10.29
CA HIS A 121 -21.20 -1.64 10.11
C HIS A 121 -22.46 -1.52 9.24
N ALA A 122 -23.20 -0.40 9.33
CA ALA A 122 -24.34 -0.16 8.44
C ALA A 122 -23.93 -0.11 6.96
N VAL A 123 -22.80 0.52 6.64
CA VAL A 123 -22.26 0.54 5.28
C VAL A 123 -21.78 -0.85 4.86
N LEU A 124 -21.05 -1.58 5.72
CA LEU A 124 -20.60 -2.95 5.45
C LEU A 124 -21.78 -3.90 5.18
N GLU A 125 -22.86 -3.79 5.96
CA GLU A 125 -24.09 -4.57 5.75
C GLU A 125 -24.79 -4.21 4.44
N LYS A 126 -24.85 -2.93 4.10
CA LYS A 126 -25.37 -2.46 2.80
C LYS A 126 -24.55 -3.03 1.63
N MET A 127 -23.22 -2.97 1.73
CA MET A 127 -22.31 -3.54 0.75
C MET A 127 -22.51 -5.06 0.63
N ALA A 128 -22.62 -5.76 1.76
CA ALA A 128 -22.82 -7.21 1.79
C ALA A 128 -24.13 -7.62 1.10
N GLY A 129 -25.23 -6.92 1.41
CA GLY A 129 -26.52 -7.14 0.78
C GLY A 129 -26.50 -6.87 -0.73
N PHE A 130 -25.78 -5.84 -1.18
CA PHE A 130 -25.60 -5.57 -2.60
C PHE A 130 -24.72 -6.63 -3.29
N ALA A 131 -23.60 -7.01 -2.66
CA ALA A 131 -22.70 -8.03 -3.19
C ALA A 131 -23.40 -9.37 -3.37
N GLU A 132 -24.22 -9.81 -2.41
CA GLU A 132 -25.01 -11.04 -2.55
C GLU A 132 -26.06 -10.95 -3.67
N LYS A 133 -26.68 -9.78 -3.89
CA LYS A 133 -27.60 -9.61 -5.03
C LYS A 133 -26.87 -9.76 -6.35
N VAL A 134 -25.69 -9.16 -6.51
CA VAL A 134 -24.89 -9.28 -7.75
C VAL A 134 -24.41 -10.71 -7.95
N ARG A 135 -23.78 -11.30 -6.93
CA ARG A 135 -23.21 -12.66 -6.97
C ARG A 135 -24.27 -13.74 -7.18
N GLY A 136 -25.45 -13.57 -6.57
CA GLY A 136 -26.59 -14.47 -6.72
C GLY A 136 -27.45 -14.19 -7.95
N GLU A 137 -26.99 -13.32 -8.88
CA GLU A 137 -27.70 -12.95 -10.10
C GLU A 137 -29.09 -12.32 -9.89
N HIS A 138 -29.39 -11.82 -8.68
CA HIS A 138 -30.64 -11.12 -8.36
C HIS A 138 -30.59 -9.64 -8.78
N TRP A 139 -29.40 -9.04 -8.83
CA TRP A 139 -29.22 -7.74 -9.45
C TRP A 139 -29.22 -7.90 -10.97
N LYS A 140 -30.28 -7.42 -11.62
CA LYS A 140 -30.42 -7.44 -13.07
C LYS A 140 -30.05 -6.08 -13.68
N GLY A 141 -29.35 -6.12 -14.81
CA GLY A 141 -29.17 -4.97 -15.67
C GLY A 141 -30.50 -4.47 -16.24
N TYR A 142 -30.44 -3.35 -16.96
CA TYR A 142 -31.60 -2.68 -17.55
C TYR A 142 -32.44 -3.60 -18.45
N THR A 143 -31.82 -4.53 -19.17
CA THR A 143 -32.51 -5.49 -20.05
C THR A 143 -33.02 -6.74 -19.33
N GLY A 144 -32.92 -6.81 -18.00
CA GLY A 144 -33.28 -7.99 -17.20
C GLY A 144 -32.22 -9.09 -17.15
N LYS A 145 -31.09 -8.94 -17.85
CA LYS A 145 -29.96 -9.89 -17.80
C LYS A 145 -29.21 -9.80 -16.45
N PRO A 146 -28.63 -10.90 -15.95
CA PRO A 146 -27.75 -10.84 -14.79
C PRO A 146 -26.47 -10.06 -15.10
N ILE A 147 -25.89 -9.41 -14.09
CA ILE A 147 -24.57 -8.79 -14.22
C ILE A 147 -23.49 -9.87 -14.25
N ARG A 148 -22.57 -9.76 -15.21
CA ARG A 148 -21.40 -10.62 -15.39
C ARG A 148 -20.08 -9.86 -15.25
N ASN A 149 -20.08 -8.57 -15.58
CA ASN A 149 -18.87 -7.77 -15.64
C ASN A 149 -18.94 -6.65 -14.60
N ILE A 150 -17.88 -6.49 -13.82
CA ILE A 150 -17.74 -5.46 -12.80
C ILE A 150 -16.54 -4.60 -13.17
N VAL A 151 -16.75 -3.31 -13.39
CA VAL A 151 -15.69 -2.35 -13.74
C VAL A 151 -15.59 -1.32 -12.63
N ASN A 152 -14.48 -1.35 -11.88
CA ASN A 152 -14.17 -0.30 -10.90
C ASN A 152 -13.54 0.89 -11.63
N ILE A 153 -14.06 2.09 -11.40
CA ILE A 153 -13.51 3.34 -11.94
C ILE A 153 -13.04 4.20 -10.76
N GLY A 154 -11.73 4.39 -10.63
CA GLY A 154 -11.12 5.15 -9.53
C GLY A 154 -9.62 5.30 -9.76
N ILE A 155 -8.97 6.23 -9.07
CA ILE A 155 -7.51 6.43 -9.19
C ILE A 155 -6.85 6.50 -7.82
N GLY A 156 -5.56 6.12 -7.76
CA GLY A 156 -4.78 6.11 -6.52
C GLY A 156 -5.41 5.20 -5.47
N GLY A 157 -5.82 5.77 -4.32
CA GLY A 157 -6.36 4.98 -3.21
C GLY A 157 -7.70 4.31 -3.52
N SER A 158 -8.45 4.85 -4.49
CA SER A 158 -9.72 4.29 -4.96
C SER A 158 -9.56 3.17 -6.00
N ASP A 159 -8.31 2.80 -6.33
CA ASP A 159 -7.97 1.75 -7.28
C ASP A 159 -6.92 0.78 -6.75
N LEU A 160 -5.77 1.27 -6.29
CA LEU A 160 -4.60 0.45 -5.93
C LEU A 160 -4.92 -0.60 -4.87
N GLY A 161 -5.69 -0.24 -3.83
CA GLY A 161 -6.18 -1.19 -2.83
C GLY A 161 -7.10 -2.25 -3.44
N PRO A 162 -8.24 -1.86 -4.05
CA PRO A 162 -9.15 -2.78 -4.72
C PRO A 162 -8.49 -3.74 -5.74
N VAL A 163 -7.65 -3.24 -6.66
CA VAL A 163 -6.99 -4.10 -7.66
C VAL A 163 -5.98 -5.05 -7.00
N MET A 164 -5.26 -4.58 -5.98
CA MET A 164 -4.33 -5.41 -5.22
C MET A 164 -5.06 -6.53 -4.49
N ALA A 165 -6.13 -6.23 -3.75
CA ALA A 165 -6.87 -7.24 -2.99
C ALA A 165 -7.58 -8.23 -3.92
N TYR A 166 -8.13 -7.77 -5.04
CA TYR A 166 -8.71 -8.65 -6.06
C TYR A 166 -7.67 -9.62 -6.61
N GLU A 167 -6.49 -9.16 -7.01
CA GLU A 167 -5.43 -10.03 -7.55
C GLU A 167 -4.91 -10.99 -6.47
N ALA A 168 -4.64 -10.49 -5.27
CA ALA A 168 -4.18 -11.28 -4.12
C ALA A 168 -5.15 -12.42 -3.76
N LEU A 169 -6.45 -12.11 -3.74
CA LEU A 169 -7.50 -13.05 -3.34
C LEU A 169 -8.24 -13.64 -4.55
N LYS A 170 -7.64 -13.57 -5.74
CA LYS A 170 -8.26 -14.06 -6.97
C LYS A 170 -8.68 -15.52 -6.88
N SER A 171 -7.98 -16.35 -6.09
CA SER A 171 -8.36 -17.75 -5.86
C SER A 171 -9.69 -17.94 -5.10
N TYR A 172 -10.13 -16.93 -4.35
CA TYR A 172 -11.42 -16.88 -3.62
C TYR A 172 -12.54 -16.20 -4.42
N SER A 173 -12.21 -15.62 -5.59
CA SER A 173 -13.18 -14.88 -6.39
C SER A 173 -14.25 -15.77 -7.04
N HIS A 174 -15.45 -15.23 -7.21
CA HIS A 174 -16.52 -15.87 -7.97
C HIS A 174 -16.17 -15.92 -9.47
N ARG A 175 -15.79 -17.09 -9.98
CA ARG A 175 -15.27 -17.27 -11.35
C ARG A 175 -16.25 -16.97 -12.49
N GLY A 176 -17.55 -16.93 -12.19
CA GLY A 176 -18.58 -16.50 -13.15
C GLY A 176 -18.71 -14.99 -13.33
N LEU A 177 -17.88 -14.19 -12.65
CA LEU A 177 -17.83 -12.74 -12.78
C LEU A 177 -16.46 -12.30 -13.31
N THR A 178 -16.47 -11.31 -14.20
CA THR A 178 -15.28 -10.65 -14.75
C THR A 178 -15.07 -9.33 -14.02
N PHE A 179 -13.84 -9.06 -13.59
CA PHE A 179 -13.47 -7.80 -12.93
C PHE A 179 -12.44 -7.04 -13.76
N ARG A 180 -12.67 -5.74 -13.94
CA ARG A 180 -11.75 -4.79 -14.59
C ARG A 180 -11.61 -3.55 -13.70
N PHE A 181 -10.48 -2.87 -13.83
CA PHE A 181 -10.12 -1.70 -13.06
C PHE A 181 -9.64 -0.63 -14.04
N VAL A 182 -10.35 0.50 -14.09
CA VAL A 182 -10.04 1.64 -14.95
C VAL A 182 -9.63 2.79 -14.05
N SER A 183 -8.43 3.30 -14.27
CA SER A 183 -7.82 4.29 -13.39
C SER A 183 -7.23 5.47 -14.14
N ASN A 184 -6.51 5.21 -15.23
CA ASN A 184 -5.80 6.24 -15.97
C ASN A 184 -6.78 7.05 -16.83
N VAL A 185 -6.52 8.35 -17.01
CA VAL A 185 -7.28 9.21 -17.93
C VAL A 185 -6.88 9.00 -19.39
N ASP A 186 -5.77 8.30 -19.64
CA ASP A 186 -5.47 7.73 -20.95
C ASP A 186 -6.64 6.85 -21.41
N GLY A 187 -7.33 7.28 -22.49
CA GLY A 187 -8.51 6.61 -23.01
C GLY A 187 -8.28 5.14 -23.40
N THR A 188 -7.02 4.73 -23.57
CA THR A 188 -6.64 3.32 -23.76
C THR A 188 -7.10 2.44 -22.60
N ASP A 189 -6.99 2.91 -21.35
CA ASP A 189 -7.33 2.11 -20.16
C ASP A 189 -8.81 1.73 -20.15
N PHE A 190 -9.70 2.69 -20.43
CA PHE A 190 -11.13 2.41 -20.59
C PHE A 190 -11.42 1.57 -21.83
N ALA A 191 -10.87 1.93 -22.99
CA ALA A 191 -11.15 1.26 -24.26
C ALA A 191 -10.80 -0.24 -24.23
N GLU A 192 -9.61 -0.58 -23.71
CA GLU A 192 -9.17 -1.97 -23.55
C GLU A 192 -10.02 -2.71 -22.51
N ALA A 193 -10.40 -2.05 -21.41
CA ALA A 193 -11.19 -2.68 -20.35
C ALA A 193 -12.58 -3.13 -20.81
N VAL A 194 -13.20 -2.44 -21.79
CA VAL A 194 -14.58 -2.70 -22.23
C VAL A 194 -14.69 -3.42 -23.58
N THR A 195 -13.57 -3.71 -24.25
CA THR A 195 -13.56 -4.25 -25.63
C THR A 195 -14.36 -5.55 -25.78
N ASP A 196 -14.35 -6.42 -24.77
CA ASP A 196 -15.02 -7.72 -24.78
C ASP A 196 -16.27 -7.78 -23.89
N LEU A 197 -16.76 -6.65 -23.38
CA LEU A 197 -17.88 -6.60 -22.44
C LEU A 197 -19.22 -6.29 -23.12
N ASP A 198 -20.29 -6.98 -22.69
CA ASP A 198 -21.68 -6.62 -23.05
C ASP A 198 -22.19 -5.51 -22.12
N PRO A 199 -22.57 -4.32 -22.64
CA PRO A 199 -23.17 -3.24 -21.85
C PRO A 199 -24.39 -3.68 -21.02
N ALA A 200 -25.19 -4.62 -21.50
CA ALA A 200 -26.38 -5.12 -20.81
C ALA A 200 -26.07 -6.02 -19.60
N GLU A 201 -24.82 -6.46 -19.44
CA GLU A 201 -24.35 -7.34 -18.35
C GLU A 201 -23.24 -6.68 -17.52
N THR A 202 -22.96 -5.39 -17.73
CA THR A 202 -21.82 -4.68 -17.11
C THR A 202 -22.27 -3.70 -16.03
N LEU A 203 -21.70 -3.80 -14.84
CA LEU A 203 -21.87 -2.86 -13.74
C LEU A 203 -20.59 -2.04 -13.55
N PHE A 204 -20.75 -0.72 -13.48
CA PHE A 204 -19.70 0.23 -13.17
C PHE A 204 -19.80 0.69 -11.70
N ILE A 205 -18.67 0.66 -11.00
CA ILE A 205 -18.52 1.18 -9.64
C ILE A 205 -17.67 2.44 -9.73
N VAL A 206 -18.28 3.61 -9.56
CA VAL A 206 -17.58 4.91 -9.60
C VAL A 206 -17.09 5.25 -8.20
N ALA A 207 -15.79 5.12 -7.97
CA ALA A 207 -15.13 5.29 -6.68
C ALA A 207 -14.37 6.62 -6.62
N SER A 208 -14.99 7.63 -5.99
CA SER A 208 -14.37 8.94 -5.76
C SER A 208 -14.95 9.60 -4.53
N LYS A 209 -14.07 9.98 -3.57
CA LYS A 209 -14.47 10.68 -2.34
C LYS A 209 -15.28 11.93 -2.65
N THR A 210 -14.71 12.83 -3.45
CA THR A 210 -15.31 14.13 -3.77
C THR A 210 -16.31 14.07 -4.93
N PHE A 211 -16.24 13.00 -5.74
CA PHE A 211 -16.96 12.86 -7.01
C PHE A 211 -16.60 13.98 -8.00
N THR A 212 -15.34 14.42 -7.98
CA THR A 212 -14.79 15.48 -8.85
C THR A 212 -13.42 15.18 -9.43
N THR A 213 -12.80 14.07 -9.05
CA THR A 213 -11.47 13.72 -9.53
C THR A 213 -11.52 13.66 -11.06
N GLN A 214 -10.72 14.49 -11.73
CA GLN A 214 -10.83 14.72 -13.16
C GLN A 214 -10.75 13.40 -13.94
N GLU A 215 -9.74 12.58 -13.64
CA GLU A 215 -9.50 11.28 -14.28
C GLU A 215 -10.68 10.33 -14.06
N THR A 216 -11.18 10.22 -12.82
CA THR A 216 -12.30 9.34 -12.48
C THR A 216 -13.59 9.79 -13.14
N MET A 217 -13.88 11.10 -13.16
CA MET A 217 -15.12 11.62 -13.73
C MET A 217 -15.12 11.56 -15.25
N THR A 218 -14.00 11.85 -15.92
CA THR A 218 -13.85 11.65 -17.37
C THR A 218 -14.09 10.19 -17.76
N ASN A 219 -13.53 9.24 -17.00
CA ASN A 219 -13.78 7.82 -17.24
C ASN A 219 -15.23 7.41 -16.92
N ALA A 220 -15.83 7.94 -15.86
CA ALA A 220 -17.22 7.65 -15.52
C ALA A 220 -18.19 8.18 -16.59
N GLU A 221 -17.97 9.38 -17.11
CA GLU A 221 -18.73 9.95 -18.23
C GLU A 221 -18.55 9.13 -19.51
N THR A 222 -17.31 8.72 -19.81
CA THR A 222 -17.02 7.83 -20.96
C THR A 222 -17.73 6.48 -20.81
N ALA A 223 -17.73 5.89 -19.60
CA ALA A 223 -18.47 4.68 -19.30
C ALA A 223 -19.98 4.85 -19.47
N ARG A 224 -20.52 5.99 -19.01
CA ARG A 224 -21.93 6.34 -19.16
C ARG A 224 -22.30 6.41 -20.64
N ASP A 225 -21.51 7.12 -21.44
CA ASP A 225 -21.76 7.27 -22.86
C ASP A 225 -21.61 5.94 -23.62
N TRP A 226 -20.63 5.12 -23.26
CA TRP A 226 -20.46 3.76 -23.78
C TRP A 226 -21.69 2.89 -23.51
N ALA A 227 -22.20 2.89 -22.27
CA ALA A 227 -23.38 2.13 -21.90
C ALA A 227 -24.64 2.63 -22.62
N LEU A 228 -24.86 3.95 -22.65
CA LEU A 228 -26.03 4.57 -23.28
C LEU A 228 -26.04 4.44 -24.80
N LYS A 229 -24.87 4.41 -25.45
CA LYS A 229 -24.77 4.14 -26.90
C LYS A 229 -25.41 2.80 -27.28
N ALA A 230 -25.28 1.79 -26.42
CA ALA A 230 -25.88 0.48 -26.62
C ALA A 230 -27.30 0.36 -26.08
N LEU A 231 -27.54 0.81 -24.84
CA LEU A 231 -28.81 0.62 -24.12
C LEU A 231 -29.89 1.64 -24.49
N LYS A 232 -29.50 2.81 -25.03
CA LYS A 232 -30.36 3.87 -25.61
C LYS A 232 -31.42 4.48 -24.66
N ASP A 233 -31.34 4.22 -23.36
CA ASP A 233 -32.23 4.81 -22.34
C ASP A 233 -31.43 5.24 -21.10
N LYS A 234 -31.64 6.48 -20.65
CA LYS A 234 -31.02 7.03 -19.43
C LYS A 234 -31.43 6.28 -18.17
N ALA A 235 -32.60 5.64 -18.14
CA ALA A 235 -33.01 4.81 -17.01
C ALA A 235 -32.07 3.61 -16.75
N ALA A 236 -31.23 3.25 -17.74
CA ALA A 236 -30.20 2.23 -17.56
C ALA A 236 -29.14 2.60 -16.51
N ILE A 237 -28.85 3.90 -16.30
CA ILE A 237 -27.79 4.34 -15.39
C ILE A 237 -28.03 3.79 -13.97
N ALA A 238 -29.26 3.88 -13.47
CA ALA A 238 -29.61 3.43 -12.12
C ALA A 238 -29.46 1.90 -11.90
N LYS A 239 -29.29 1.11 -12.96
CA LYS A 239 -29.08 -0.35 -12.91
C LYS A 239 -27.64 -0.78 -13.20
N HIS A 240 -26.89 0.06 -13.91
CA HIS A 240 -25.55 -0.23 -14.39
C HIS A 240 -24.45 0.61 -13.71
N PHE A 241 -24.81 1.55 -12.84
CA PHE A 241 -23.86 2.38 -12.11
C PHE A 241 -24.20 2.42 -10.62
N VAL A 242 -23.17 2.25 -9.80
CA VAL A 242 -23.21 2.52 -8.35
C VAL A 242 -22.06 3.46 -7.98
N ALA A 243 -22.19 4.18 -6.87
CA ALA A 243 -21.20 5.15 -6.43
C ALA A 243 -20.61 4.79 -5.07
N VAL A 244 -19.30 4.98 -4.92
CA VAL A 244 -18.62 5.00 -3.62
C VAL A 244 -18.13 6.42 -3.38
N SER A 245 -18.86 7.19 -2.57
CA SER A 245 -18.66 8.64 -2.42
C SER A 245 -19.31 9.19 -1.16
N THR A 246 -18.95 10.42 -0.78
CA THR A 246 -19.65 11.23 0.23
C THR A 246 -20.61 12.26 -0.39
N ASN A 247 -20.58 12.46 -1.72
CA ASN A 247 -21.24 13.58 -2.39
C ASN A 247 -22.56 13.18 -3.07
N ALA A 248 -23.63 13.03 -2.28
CA ALA A 248 -24.94 12.61 -2.77
C ALA A 248 -25.48 13.50 -3.91
N ALA A 249 -25.25 14.82 -3.85
CA ALA A 249 -25.74 15.76 -4.85
C ALA A 249 -25.13 15.46 -6.23
N ARG A 250 -23.81 15.29 -6.32
CA ARG A 250 -23.14 14.97 -7.60
C ARG A 250 -23.44 13.56 -8.10
N VAL A 251 -23.58 12.60 -7.18
CA VAL A 251 -23.99 11.22 -7.54
C VAL A 251 -25.38 11.23 -8.19
N SER A 252 -26.32 11.99 -7.61
CA SER A 252 -27.66 12.15 -8.18
C SER A 252 -27.64 12.90 -9.51
N GLU A 253 -26.86 13.97 -9.63
CA GLU A 253 -26.67 14.72 -10.89
C GLU A 253 -26.13 13.85 -12.03
N PHE A 254 -25.22 12.93 -11.72
CA PHE A 254 -24.71 11.95 -12.68
C PHE A 254 -25.79 10.97 -13.18
N GLY A 255 -26.84 10.76 -12.39
CA GLY A 255 -27.97 9.86 -12.68
C GLY A 255 -27.93 8.54 -11.92
N ILE A 256 -27.03 8.39 -10.94
CA ILE A 256 -27.00 7.22 -10.05
C ILE A 256 -28.05 7.40 -8.96
N ASP A 257 -28.80 6.34 -8.69
CA ASP A 257 -29.71 6.28 -7.54
C ASP A 257 -28.89 6.37 -6.24
N THR A 258 -29.21 7.33 -5.37
CA THR A 258 -28.52 7.52 -4.09
C THR A 258 -28.67 6.33 -3.15
N GLU A 259 -29.70 5.49 -3.34
CA GLU A 259 -29.80 4.19 -2.66
C GLU A 259 -28.66 3.25 -3.04
N ASN A 260 -28.05 3.43 -4.22
CA ASN A 260 -26.87 2.71 -4.69
C ASN A 260 -25.57 3.50 -4.46
N MET A 261 -25.60 4.50 -3.57
CA MET A 261 -24.40 5.17 -3.06
C MET A 261 -23.94 4.49 -1.77
N PHE A 262 -22.65 4.17 -1.69
CA PHE A 262 -22.00 3.62 -0.51
C PHE A 262 -21.07 4.68 0.08
N GLY A 263 -21.45 5.19 1.25
CA GLY A 263 -20.73 6.26 1.94
C GLY A 263 -19.46 5.78 2.64
N PHE A 264 -18.56 6.72 2.90
CA PHE A 264 -17.41 6.57 3.80
C PHE A 264 -17.06 7.94 4.38
N TRP A 265 -16.04 8.05 5.24
CA TRP A 265 -15.82 9.26 6.04
C TRP A 265 -14.56 10.04 5.65
N ASP A 266 -14.48 11.28 6.12
CA ASP A 266 -13.35 12.16 5.85
C ASP A 266 -12.05 11.69 6.53
N TRP A 267 -12.15 11.07 7.71
CA TRP A 267 -11.05 10.41 8.44
C TRP A 267 -10.51 9.14 7.78
N VAL A 268 -11.13 8.67 6.69
CA VAL A 268 -10.58 7.62 5.82
C VAL A 268 -9.70 8.28 4.75
N GLY A 269 -8.38 8.13 4.92
CA GLY A 269 -7.39 8.51 3.90
C GLY A 269 -7.47 7.57 2.69
N GLY A 270 -7.27 8.10 1.48
CA GLY A 270 -7.42 7.33 0.23
C GLY A 270 -6.58 6.05 0.20
N ARG A 271 -5.29 6.16 0.55
CA ARG A 271 -4.34 5.02 0.62
C ARG A 271 -4.59 4.03 1.78
N TYR A 272 -5.55 4.32 2.65
CA TYR A 272 -6.01 3.49 3.78
C TYR A 272 -7.49 3.07 3.65
N SER A 273 -8.08 3.24 2.45
CA SER A 273 -9.53 3.14 2.26
C SER A 273 -10.05 1.77 1.82
N MET A 274 -9.18 0.82 1.48
CA MET A 274 -9.57 -0.49 0.92
C MET A 274 -10.58 -1.26 1.80
N PHE A 275 -10.52 -1.08 3.12
CA PHE A 275 -11.42 -1.73 4.08
C PHE A 275 -12.79 -1.05 4.23
N SER A 276 -12.98 0.11 3.61
CA SER A 276 -14.24 0.87 3.58
C SER A 276 -15.12 0.46 2.38
N ALA A 277 -16.13 1.27 2.05
CA ALA A 277 -16.91 1.17 0.82
C ALA A 277 -16.07 1.12 -0.47
N ILE A 278 -14.84 1.64 -0.48
CA ILE A 278 -13.91 1.51 -1.61
C ILE A 278 -13.63 0.03 -1.94
N GLY A 279 -13.67 -0.85 -0.95
CA GLY A 279 -13.55 -2.30 -1.12
C GLY A 279 -14.76 -2.99 -1.74
N LEU A 280 -15.80 -2.29 -2.19
CA LEU A 280 -17.03 -2.90 -2.72
C LEU A 280 -16.77 -3.88 -3.86
N SER A 281 -15.91 -3.52 -4.82
CA SER A 281 -15.52 -4.41 -5.93
C SER A 281 -14.85 -5.69 -5.42
N THR A 282 -14.02 -5.58 -4.38
CA THR A 282 -13.37 -6.73 -3.72
C THR A 282 -14.42 -7.59 -3.01
N MET A 283 -15.35 -7.00 -2.26
CA MET A 283 -16.43 -7.74 -1.58
C MET A 283 -17.34 -8.48 -2.58
N ILE A 284 -17.63 -7.89 -3.74
CA ILE A 284 -18.36 -8.58 -4.81
C ILE A 284 -17.54 -9.77 -5.34
N ALA A 285 -16.22 -9.60 -5.51
CA ALA A 285 -15.35 -10.65 -6.00
C ALA A 285 -15.28 -11.86 -5.06
N ILE A 286 -14.91 -11.65 -3.79
CA ILE A 286 -14.64 -12.74 -2.83
C ILE A 286 -15.84 -13.09 -1.95
N GLY A 287 -16.88 -12.26 -1.93
CA GLY A 287 -18.08 -12.43 -1.10
C GLY A 287 -17.95 -11.79 0.29
N PRO A 288 -19.07 -11.47 0.95
CA PRO A 288 -19.07 -10.78 2.24
C PRO A 288 -18.31 -11.52 3.34
N LYS A 289 -18.42 -12.86 3.38
CA LYS A 289 -17.72 -13.68 4.38
C LYS A 289 -16.20 -13.51 4.30
N HIS A 290 -15.63 -13.66 3.10
CA HIS A 290 -14.18 -13.52 2.92
C HIS A 290 -13.72 -12.06 3.06
N PHE A 291 -14.57 -11.09 2.74
CA PHE A 291 -14.28 -9.69 3.06
C PHE A 291 -14.23 -9.45 4.57
N GLN A 292 -15.15 -10.03 5.34
CA GLN A 292 -15.12 -9.97 6.80
C GLN A 292 -13.86 -10.64 7.38
N GLU A 293 -13.48 -11.82 6.89
CA GLU A 293 -12.23 -12.49 7.29
C GLU A 293 -11.00 -11.60 7.05
N MET A 294 -11.00 -10.80 5.98
CA MET A 294 -9.95 -9.82 5.71
C MET A 294 -9.95 -8.65 6.71
N LEU A 295 -11.12 -8.14 7.10
CA LEU A 295 -11.25 -7.14 8.16
C LEU A 295 -10.76 -7.69 9.50
N ASP A 296 -11.18 -8.90 9.86
CA ASP A 296 -10.83 -9.56 11.11
C ASP A 296 -9.31 -9.73 11.23
N GLY A 297 -8.64 -10.21 10.17
CA GLY A 297 -7.19 -10.31 10.16
C GLY A 297 -6.48 -8.97 10.32
N ALA A 298 -6.99 -7.92 9.68
CA ALA A 298 -6.43 -6.59 9.84
C ALA A 298 -6.64 -6.04 11.28
N HIS A 299 -7.78 -6.34 11.90
CA HIS A 299 -8.06 -5.98 13.30
C HIS A 299 -7.17 -6.73 14.29
N GLU A 300 -6.85 -8.01 14.05
CA GLU A 300 -5.89 -8.74 14.89
C GLU A 300 -4.51 -8.05 14.93
N MET A 301 -4.06 -7.51 13.79
CA MET A 301 -2.81 -6.76 13.72
C MET A 301 -2.94 -5.37 14.36
N ASP A 302 -4.11 -4.73 14.30
CA ASP A 302 -4.39 -3.49 15.03
C ASP A 302 -4.21 -3.67 16.53
N GLU A 303 -4.82 -4.72 17.10
CA GLU A 303 -4.75 -4.99 18.54
C GLU A 303 -3.32 -5.34 18.96
N HIS A 304 -2.60 -6.11 18.14
CA HIS A 304 -1.17 -6.37 18.36
C HIS A 304 -0.36 -5.06 18.37
N TYR A 305 -0.58 -4.19 17.37
CA TYR A 305 0.12 -2.91 17.26
C TYR A 305 -0.16 -2.01 18.46
N ARG A 306 -1.43 -1.93 18.87
CA ARG A 306 -1.87 -1.08 19.97
C ARG A 306 -1.25 -1.49 21.31
N THR A 307 -1.18 -2.80 21.57
CA THR A 307 -0.93 -3.31 22.93
C THR A 307 0.47 -3.88 23.16
N ALA A 308 1.16 -4.38 22.14
CA ALA A 308 2.44 -5.05 22.34
C ALA A 308 3.57 -4.06 22.73
N PRO A 309 4.51 -4.47 23.62
CA PRO A 309 5.76 -3.74 23.88
C PRO A 309 6.57 -3.57 22.58
N PHE A 310 7.26 -2.44 22.39
CA PHE A 310 7.84 -2.09 21.09
C PHE A 310 8.88 -3.09 20.58
N GLU A 311 9.63 -3.75 21.47
CA GLU A 311 10.60 -4.80 21.16
C GLU A 311 9.94 -6.09 20.63
N ARG A 312 8.64 -6.27 20.88
CA ARG A 312 7.84 -7.43 20.47
C ARG A 312 6.70 -7.07 19.52
N ASN A 313 6.61 -5.81 19.12
CA ASN A 313 5.54 -5.26 18.31
C ASN A 313 5.98 -5.26 16.83
N LEU A 314 5.30 -6.05 16.00
CA LEU A 314 5.77 -6.34 14.63
C LEU A 314 5.80 -5.06 13.77
N PRO A 315 4.70 -4.28 13.67
CA PRO A 315 4.74 -3.05 12.89
C PRO A 315 5.69 -1.99 13.45
N ALA A 316 5.78 -1.86 14.78
CA ALA A 316 6.68 -0.88 15.39
C ALA A 316 8.15 -1.22 15.09
N LEU A 317 8.53 -2.48 15.31
CA LEU A 317 9.88 -2.95 15.03
C LEU A 317 10.23 -2.82 13.54
N MET A 318 9.30 -3.15 12.65
CA MET A 318 9.47 -2.96 11.21
C MET A 318 9.69 -1.48 10.84
N GLY A 319 8.89 -0.58 11.42
CA GLY A 319 9.07 0.87 11.23
C GLY A 319 10.42 1.36 11.75
N LEU A 320 10.83 0.90 12.93
CA LEU A 320 12.11 1.24 13.56
C LEU A 320 13.32 0.71 12.78
N LEU A 321 13.24 -0.48 12.20
CA LEU A 321 14.25 -0.99 11.27
C LEU A 321 14.31 -0.12 10.01
N GLY A 322 13.16 0.34 9.49
CA GLY A 322 13.11 1.32 8.40
C GLY A 322 13.91 2.60 8.73
N ILE A 323 13.69 3.17 9.92
CA ILE A 323 14.45 4.33 10.42
C ILE A 323 15.92 4.01 10.56
N TRP A 324 16.27 2.85 11.12
CA TRP A 324 17.66 2.41 11.28
C TRP A 324 18.43 2.44 9.96
N TYR A 325 17.85 1.88 8.90
CA TYR A 325 18.53 1.85 7.60
C TYR A 325 18.45 3.17 6.85
N ASN A 326 17.31 3.86 6.90
CA ASN A 326 17.14 5.12 6.21
C ASN A 326 18.05 6.21 6.79
N ASN A 327 18.04 6.37 8.11
CA ASN A 327 18.64 7.51 8.76
C ASN A 327 20.10 7.30 9.18
N PHE A 328 20.51 6.06 9.48
CA PHE A 328 21.88 5.77 9.92
C PHE A 328 22.70 5.08 8.81
N PHE A 329 22.12 4.12 8.08
CA PHE A 329 22.80 3.49 6.94
C PHE A 329 22.63 4.23 5.61
N ASN A 330 21.83 5.29 5.56
CA ASN A 330 21.52 6.05 4.34
C ASN A 330 20.98 5.16 3.18
N ALA A 331 20.23 4.12 3.52
CA ALA A 331 19.57 3.28 2.54
C ALA A 331 18.35 4.01 1.97
N GLN A 332 18.45 4.47 0.72
CA GLN A 332 17.40 5.30 0.09
C GLN A 332 16.20 4.51 -0.45
N ALA A 333 16.28 3.17 -0.47
CA ALA A 333 15.27 2.32 -1.06
C ALA A 333 15.09 1.03 -0.27
N ILE A 334 13.88 0.49 -0.31
CA ILE A 334 13.51 -0.80 0.26
C ILE A 334 12.78 -1.61 -0.81
N ALA A 335 13.17 -2.88 -0.94
CA ALA A 335 12.56 -3.81 -1.88
C ALA A 335 11.51 -4.67 -1.17
N VAL A 336 10.26 -4.67 -1.64
CA VAL A 336 9.21 -5.59 -1.19
C VAL A 336 9.06 -6.71 -2.20
N LEU A 337 9.37 -7.93 -1.76
CA LEU A 337 9.64 -9.08 -2.62
C LEU A 337 8.71 -10.24 -2.23
N PRO A 338 7.43 -10.22 -2.65
CA PRO A 338 6.51 -11.30 -2.34
C PRO A 338 6.83 -12.53 -3.19
N TYR A 339 7.08 -13.67 -2.57
CA TYR A 339 7.19 -14.98 -3.22
C TYR A 339 5.81 -15.64 -3.27
N GLU A 340 4.87 -14.89 -3.87
CA GLU A 340 3.49 -15.28 -4.15
C GLU A 340 3.03 -14.45 -5.35
N GLN A 341 2.71 -15.11 -6.46
CA GLN A 341 2.39 -14.45 -7.72
C GLN A 341 1.08 -13.65 -7.63
N TYR A 342 0.14 -14.08 -6.78
CA TYR A 342 -1.08 -13.31 -6.54
C TYR A 342 -0.81 -11.93 -5.92
N LEU A 343 0.31 -11.74 -5.22
CA LEU A 343 0.73 -10.46 -4.65
C LEU A 343 1.48 -9.54 -5.64
N LYS A 344 1.39 -9.76 -6.95
CA LYS A 344 2.05 -8.92 -7.99
C LYS A 344 1.74 -7.42 -7.92
N ARG A 345 0.59 -7.03 -7.35
CA ARG A 345 0.21 -5.62 -7.18
C ARG A 345 0.51 -5.08 -5.78
N PHE A 346 0.99 -5.91 -4.87
CA PHE A 346 1.28 -5.51 -3.49
C PHE A 346 2.39 -4.45 -3.40
N PRO A 347 3.53 -4.54 -4.13
CA PRO A 347 4.52 -3.46 -4.14
C PRO A 347 3.96 -2.12 -4.63
N ALA A 348 3.13 -2.12 -5.68
CA ALA A 348 2.50 -0.90 -6.21
C ALA A 348 1.49 -0.27 -5.23
N TYR A 349 0.75 -1.09 -4.48
CA TYR A 349 -0.09 -0.62 -3.39
C TYR A 349 0.73 0.04 -2.27
N LEU A 350 1.82 -0.62 -1.84
CA LEU A 350 2.70 -0.10 -0.81
C LEU A 350 3.46 1.15 -1.22
N GLN A 351 3.76 1.33 -2.51
CA GLN A 351 4.35 2.57 -3.03
C GLN A 351 3.50 3.78 -2.66
N GLN A 352 2.19 3.73 -2.91
CA GLN A 352 1.32 4.83 -2.50
C GLN A 352 1.27 4.95 -0.98
N MET A 353 1.02 3.85 -0.26
CA MET A 353 0.87 3.87 1.19
C MET A 353 2.08 4.48 1.90
N THR A 354 3.29 4.16 1.46
CA THR A 354 4.53 4.57 2.12
C THR A 354 5.05 5.92 1.63
N MET A 355 5.08 6.13 0.31
CA MET A 355 5.71 7.30 -0.30
C MET A 355 4.79 8.52 -0.24
N GLU A 356 3.48 8.36 -0.43
CA GLU A 356 2.52 9.48 -0.30
C GLU A 356 2.30 9.86 1.17
N SER A 357 2.36 8.89 2.10
CA SER A 357 2.28 9.18 3.54
C SER A 357 3.54 9.89 4.05
N ASN A 358 4.71 9.26 3.91
CA ASN A 358 5.91 9.69 4.62
C ASN A 358 6.91 10.45 3.74
N GLY A 359 6.63 10.68 2.46
CA GLY A 359 7.46 11.48 1.55
C GLY A 359 7.30 12.98 1.82
N LYS A 360 7.73 13.44 3.00
CA LYS A 360 7.48 14.79 3.52
C LYS A 360 8.79 15.49 3.83
N ARG A 361 8.76 16.83 3.82
CA ARG A 361 9.93 17.67 4.15
C ARG A 361 9.69 18.61 5.33
N VAL A 362 8.48 18.62 5.88
CA VAL A 362 8.06 19.54 6.94
C VAL A 362 7.45 18.71 8.07
N THR A 363 7.85 19.00 9.30
CA THR A 363 7.27 18.43 10.53
C THR A 363 5.86 18.96 10.78
N THR A 364 5.11 18.32 11.67
CA THR A 364 3.76 18.73 12.06
C THR A 364 3.70 20.11 12.70
N ASP A 365 4.80 20.61 13.25
CA ASP A 365 4.93 21.97 13.81
C ASP A 365 5.45 23.02 12.80
N GLY A 366 5.63 22.63 11.53
CA GLY A 366 5.91 23.56 10.43
C GLY A 366 7.40 23.84 10.18
N ARG A 367 8.33 23.07 10.75
CA ARG A 367 9.77 23.20 10.49
C ARG A 367 10.22 22.28 9.35
N ASP A 368 11.20 22.71 8.58
CA ASP A 368 11.87 21.81 7.63
C ASP A 368 12.63 20.71 8.39
N VAL A 369 12.56 19.47 7.89
CA VAL A 369 13.31 18.34 8.47
C VAL A 369 14.81 18.43 8.12
N ASP A 370 15.68 17.99 9.03
CA ASP A 370 17.13 17.89 8.83
C ASP A 370 17.62 16.43 8.74
N TYR A 371 16.71 15.53 8.39
CA TYR A 371 16.91 14.08 8.21
C TYR A 371 16.13 13.57 6.99
N GLN A 372 16.46 12.36 6.53
CA GLN A 372 15.70 11.67 5.48
C GLN A 372 14.38 11.14 6.04
N THR A 373 13.30 11.19 5.25
CA THR A 373 11.99 10.60 5.55
C THR A 373 11.77 9.32 4.75
N SER A 374 10.56 9.06 4.18
CA SER A 374 10.27 7.82 3.44
C SER A 374 11.32 7.43 2.41
N GLN A 375 11.65 6.14 2.38
CA GLN A 375 12.46 5.51 1.35
C GLN A 375 11.64 5.30 0.08
N ILE A 376 12.32 5.02 -1.03
CA ILE A 376 11.68 4.56 -2.26
C ILE A 376 11.30 3.09 -2.09
N TYR A 377 9.99 2.82 -2.08
CA TYR A 377 9.46 1.45 -2.08
C TYR A 377 9.32 0.94 -3.51
N TRP A 378 9.77 -0.29 -3.76
CA TRP A 378 9.69 -0.92 -5.08
C TRP A 378 9.79 -2.44 -4.96
N GLY A 379 9.51 -3.16 -6.03
CA GLY A 379 9.69 -4.61 -6.08
C GLY A 379 8.76 -5.30 -7.05
N GLU A 380 9.00 -6.60 -7.20
CA GLU A 380 8.23 -7.53 -8.05
C GLU A 380 8.19 -8.89 -7.35
N PRO A 381 7.22 -9.75 -7.66
CA PRO A 381 7.20 -11.09 -7.12
C PRO A 381 8.49 -11.88 -7.38
N GLY A 382 8.87 -12.69 -6.39
CA GLY A 382 9.83 -13.76 -6.59
C GLY A 382 9.20 -14.89 -7.42
N THR A 383 9.93 -15.54 -8.33
CA THR A 383 11.37 -15.38 -8.63
C THR A 383 11.66 -14.35 -9.72
N ASN A 384 10.64 -13.70 -10.31
CA ASN A 384 10.82 -12.78 -11.43
C ASN A 384 11.82 -11.66 -11.13
N GLY A 385 11.76 -11.07 -9.92
CA GLY A 385 12.72 -10.06 -9.47
C GLY A 385 14.18 -10.53 -9.52
N GLN A 386 14.44 -11.83 -9.27
CA GLN A 386 15.78 -12.41 -9.33
C GLN A 386 16.41 -12.30 -10.72
N HIS A 387 15.57 -12.42 -11.75
CA HIS A 387 15.95 -12.37 -13.16
C HIS A 387 15.81 -10.96 -13.77
N SER A 388 15.63 -9.94 -12.93
CA SER A 388 15.48 -8.55 -13.37
C SER A 388 16.51 -7.64 -12.70
N PHE A 389 16.43 -7.50 -11.36
CA PHE A 389 17.17 -6.45 -10.65
C PHE A 389 17.98 -6.94 -9.44
N TYR A 390 17.93 -8.23 -9.09
CA TYR A 390 18.70 -8.76 -7.96
C TYR A 390 20.22 -8.64 -8.16
N GLN A 391 20.70 -8.54 -9.41
CA GLN A 391 22.10 -8.18 -9.69
C GLN A 391 22.50 -6.89 -8.97
N LEU A 392 21.65 -5.85 -9.04
CA LEU A 392 21.88 -4.58 -8.36
C LEU A 392 21.76 -4.77 -6.85
N ILE A 393 20.79 -5.54 -6.38
CA ILE A 393 20.63 -5.79 -4.93
C ILE A 393 21.87 -6.49 -4.36
N HIS A 394 22.45 -7.47 -5.07
CA HIS A 394 23.57 -8.29 -4.58
C HIS A 394 24.96 -7.66 -4.75
N GLN A 395 25.23 -7.01 -5.88
CA GLN A 395 26.58 -6.52 -6.21
C GLN A 395 26.59 -5.02 -6.59
N GLY A 396 25.44 -4.36 -6.57
CA GLY A 396 25.36 -2.92 -6.76
C GLY A 396 25.94 -2.15 -5.58
N THR A 397 26.23 -0.88 -5.81
CA THR A 397 26.80 0.05 -4.82
C THR A 397 25.78 0.65 -3.85
N LYS A 398 24.49 0.32 -4.01
CA LYS A 398 23.42 0.74 -3.12
C LYS A 398 23.15 -0.34 -2.08
N LEU A 399 22.96 0.07 -0.82
CA LEU A 399 22.40 -0.79 0.22
C LEU A 399 20.87 -0.72 0.13
N ILE A 400 20.23 -1.88 -0.07
CA ILE A 400 18.78 -1.98 -0.25
C ILE A 400 18.26 -3.06 0.70
N PRO A 401 17.67 -2.68 1.85
CA PRO A 401 16.92 -3.61 2.67
C PRO A 401 15.79 -4.29 1.88
N CYS A 402 15.57 -5.56 2.19
CA CYS A 402 14.61 -6.40 1.47
C CYS A 402 13.59 -7.02 2.43
N ASP A 403 12.31 -6.88 2.12
CA ASP A 403 11.23 -7.62 2.76
C ASP A 403 10.83 -8.81 1.89
N PHE A 404 11.18 -10.01 2.31
CA PHE A 404 10.68 -11.24 1.70
C PHE A 404 9.36 -11.62 2.35
N ILE A 405 8.30 -11.80 1.55
CA ILE A 405 6.99 -12.28 2.03
C ILE A 405 6.73 -13.63 1.39
N ALA A 406 6.52 -14.68 2.17
CA ALA A 406 6.32 -16.03 1.66
C ALA A 406 5.27 -16.80 2.47
N PHE A 407 4.76 -17.89 1.88
CA PHE A 407 3.70 -18.71 2.46
C PHE A 407 4.13 -20.18 2.51
N ALA A 408 3.87 -20.87 3.62
CA ALA A 408 4.19 -22.28 3.78
C ALA A 408 3.37 -23.17 2.85
N LYS A 409 2.12 -22.79 2.55
CA LYS A 409 1.18 -23.52 1.70
C LYS A 409 0.84 -22.73 0.45
N THR A 410 0.86 -23.43 -0.68
CA THR A 410 0.33 -22.92 -1.96
C THR A 410 -1.17 -23.18 -2.10
N ARG A 411 -1.87 -22.25 -2.76
CA ARG A 411 -3.25 -22.45 -3.24
C ARG A 411 -3.34 -23.48 -4.37
N HIS A 412 -2.25 -23.71 -5.09
CA HIS A 412 -2.21 -24.57 -6.27
C HIS A 412 -1.12 -25.64 -6.12
N LYS A 413 -1.51 -26.82 -5.64
CA LYS A 413 -0.59 -27.95 -5.44
C LYS A 413 -0.15 -28.55 -6.78
N LEU A 414 0.90 -27.99 -7.37
CA LEU A 414 1.50 -28.42 -8.64
C LEU A 414 2.89 -29.02 -8.40
N GLY A 415 2.94 -30.34 -8.19
CA GLY A 415 4.20 -31.08 -8.02
C GLY A 415 5.15 -30.42 -7.02
N ARG A 416 6.38 -30.13 -7.46
CA ARG A 416 7.47 -29.54 -6.64
C ARG A 416 7.58 -28.03 -6.78
N HIS A 417 6.63 -27.36 -7.45
CA HIS A 417 6.76 -25.92 -7.76
C HIS A 417 6.90 -25.06 -6.49
N HIS A 418 6.11 -25.34 -5.46
CA HIS A 418 6.12 -24.54 -4.23
C HIS A 418 7.44 -24.68 -3.46
N ASP A 419 7.95 -25.90 -3.32
CA ASP A 419 9.23 -26.12 -2.64
C ASP A 419 10.39 -25.43 -3.35
N LEU A 420 10.39 -25.40 -4.70
CA LEU A 420 11.40 -24.69 -5.48
C LEU A 420 11.28 -23.16 -5.32
N LEU A 421 10.05 -22.64 -5.22
CA LEU A 421 9.81 -21.22 -4.90
C LEU A 421 10.33 -20.88 -3.50
N MET A 422 10.03 -21.70 -2.50
CA MET A 422 10.47 -21.48 -1.12
C MET A 422 11.98 -21.63 -0.94
N ALA A 423 12.60 -22.59 -1.63
CA ALA A 423 14.06 -22.72 -1.65
C ALA A 423 14.75 -21.43 -2.11
N ASN A 424 14.14 -20.74 -3.07
CA ASN A 424 14.63 -19.46 -3.55
C ASN A 424 14.49 -18.33 -2.51
N VAL A 425 13.40 -18.26 -1.74
CA VAL A 425 13.26 -17.28 -0.64
C VAL A 425 14.43 -17.41 0.33
N PHE A 426 14.63 -18.63 0.82
CA PHE A 426 15.65 -18.90 1.85
C PHE A 426 17.06 -18.69 1.32
N ALA A 427 17.35 -19.17 0.10
CA ALA A 427 18.64 -19.00 -0.53
C ALA A 427 18.97 -17.52 -0.82
N GLN A 428 17.99 -16.71 -1.23
CA GLN A 428 18.23 -15.29 -1.48
C GLN A 428 18.48 -14.51 -0.19
N ALA A 429 17.70 -14.77 0.87
CA ALA A 429 17.94 -14.16 2.18
C ALA A 429 19.32 -14.55 2.74
N GLU A 430 19.71 -15.82 2.60
CA GLU A 430 21.04 -16.33 2.98
C GLU A 430 22.17 -15.67 2.18
N ALA A 431 22.04 -15.63 0.85
CA ALA A 431 23.03 -15.05 -0.04
C ALA A 431 23.26 -13.55 0.21
N LEU A 432 22.19 -12.79 0.47
CA LEU A 432 22.29 -11.37 0.83
C LEU A 432 23.04 -11.17 2.14
N ALA A 433 22.76 -12.02 3.14
CA ALA A 433 23.38 -11.90 4.46
C ALA A 433 24.88 -12.28 4.44
N PHE A 434 25.23 -13.39 3.80
CA PHE A 434 26.55 -13.97 3.94
C PHE A 434 27.46 -13.77 2.74
N GLY A 435 26.91 -13.55 1.54
CA GLY A 435 27.71 -13.39 0.34
C GLY A 435 28.66 -14.56 0.09
N LYS A 436 29.72 -14.31 -0.68
CA LYS A 436 30.72 -15.27 -1.11
C LYS A 436 32.07 -14.58 -1.27
N THR A 437 33.02 -14.97 -0.45
CA THR A 437 34.33 -14.34 -0.30
C THR A 437 35.29 -14.71 -1.42
N ALA A 438 36.30 -13.87 -1.63
CA ALA A 438 37.40 -14.15 -2.55
C ALA A 438 38.15 -15.46 -2.24
N ALA A 439 38.29 -15.80 -0.95
CA ALA A 439 38.94 -17.03 -0.51
C ALA A 439 38.13 -18.28 -0.87
N GLU A 440 36.81 -18.25 -0.66
CA GLU A 440 35.89 -19.33 -1.07
C GLU A 440 35.95 -19.53 -2.59
N LEU A 441 35.93 -18.46 -3.39
CA LEU A 441 36.04 -18.54 -4.85
C LEU A 441 37.39 -19.10 -5.30
N LYS A 442 38.48 -18.71 -4.65
CA LYS A 442 39.82 -19.25 -4.94
C LYS A 442 39.89 -20.75 -4.64
N ALA A 443 39.30 -21.19 -3.53
CA ALA A 443 39.23 -22.61 -3.17
C ALA A 443 38.40 -23.43 -4.17
N GLU A 444 37.39 -22.82 -4.81
CA GLU A 444 36.61 -23.43 -5.90
C GLU A 444 37.33 -23.43 -7.26
N GLY A 445 38.57 -22.93 -7.33
CA GLY A 445 39.35 -22.89 -8.58
C GLY A 445 38.94 -21.77 -9.54
N VAL A 446 38.26 -20.72 -9.07
CA VAL A 446 37.98 -19.53 -9.87
C VAL A 446 39.30 -18.81 -10.20
N LYS A 447 39.52 -18.49 -11.48
CA LYS A 447 40.70 -17.77 -11.97
C LYS A 447 40.82 -16.41 -11.27
N ASP A 448 42.03 -16.03 -10.86
CA ASP A 448 42.28 -14.82 -10.05
C ASP A 448 41.61 -13.55 -10.60
N TRP A 449 41.66 -13.32 -11.91
CA TRP A 449 41.06 -12.13 -12.52
C TRP A 449 39.52 -12.12 -12.47
N LEU A 450 38.87 -13.28 -12.36
CA LEU A 450 37.41 -13.40 -12.23
C LEU A 450 36.93 -13.28 -10.78
N ILE A 451 37.82 -13.44 -9.80
CA ILE A 451 37.44 -13.44 -8.37
C ILE A 451 36.70 -12.15 -7.99
N PRO A 452 37.18 -10.93 -8.33
CA PRO A 452 36.47 -9.70 -7.97
C PRO A 452 35.05 -9.63 -8.55
N HIS A 453 34.85 -10.13 -9.78
CA HIS A 453 33.54 -10.13 -10.46
C HIS A 453 32.55 -11.13 -9.86
N LYS A 454 33.05 -12.24 -9.29
CA LYS A 454 32.23 -13.29 -8.68
C LYS A 454 32.12 -13.17 -7.16
N THR A 455 32.77 -12.18 -6.56
CA THR A 455 32.69 -11.91 -5.12
C THR A 455 31.35 -11.29 -4.79
N PHE A 456 30.72 -11.77 -3.73
CA PHE A 456 29.52 -11.19 -3.14
C PHE A 456 29.88 -10.72 -1.73
N GLU A 457 29.78 -9.42 -1.49
CA GLU A 457 30.20 -8.84 -0.21
C GLU A 457 29.36 -9.31 0.97
N GLY A 458 28.11 -9.74 0.72
CA GLY A 458 27.15 -10.05 1.79
C GLY A 458 26.78 -8.81 2.59
N ASN A 459 26.40 -9.00 3.86
CA ASN A 459 26.04 -7.92 4.79
C ASN A 459 24.86 -7.04 4.32
N ARG A 460 24.00 -7.58 3.44
CA ARG A 460 22.83 -6.89 2.90
C ARG A 460 21.59 -7.32 3.68
N PRO A 461 20.84 -6.37 4.26
CA PRO A 461 19.84 -6.69 5.27
C PRO A 461 18.53 -7.18 4.67
N SER A 462 17.88 -8.10 5.36
CA SER A 462 16.56 -8.58 4.96
C SER A 462 15.69 -8.99 6.14
N THR A 463 14.39 -8.75 6.00
CA THR A 463 13.33 -9.36 6.80
C THR A 463 12.74 -10.54 6.01
N THR A 464 12.47 -11.67 6.65
CA THR A 464 11.67 -12.75 6.07
C THR A 464 10.38 -12.93 6.87
N MET A 465 9.25 -12.63 6.23
CA MET A 465 7.91 -12.86 6.74
C MET A 465 7.37 -14.16 6.16
N LEU A 466 7.18 -15.17 7.01
CA LEU A 466 6.60 -16.46 6.64
C LEU A 466 5.20 -16.59 7.27
N LEU A 467 4.19 -16.79 6.44
CA LEU A 467 2.81 -17.04 6.85
C LEU A 467 2.39 -18.46 6.44
N ASP A 468 1.28 -18.97 6.96
CA ASP A 468 0.80 -20.31 6.61
C ASP A 468 0.28 -20.38 5.16
N GLU A 469 -0.69 -19.54 4.80
CA GLU A 469 -1.33 -19.51 3.47
C GLU A 469 -1.84 -18.09 3.17
N LEU A 470 -1.89 -17.68 1.90
CA LEU A 470 -2.51 -16.41 1.50
C LEU A 470 -4.05 -16.52 1.55
N THR A 471 -4.60 -16.34 2.74
CA THR A 471 -6.04 -16.22 3.01
C THR A 471 -6.48 -14.75 3.03
N PRO A 472 -7.79 -14.44 2.99
CA PRO A 472 -8.27 -13.07 3.19
C PRO A 472 -7.77 -12.46 4.51
N ALA A 473 -7.82 -13.21 5.60
CA ALA A 473 -7.28 -12.77 6.90
C ALA A 473 -5.76 -12.50 6.85
N ALA A 474 -4.99 -13.37 6.17
CA ALA A 474 -3.54 -13.17 6.00
C ALA A 474 -3.23 -11.89 5.22
N LEU A 475 -3.99 -11.58 4.17
CA LEU A 475 -3.85 -10.32 3.45
C LEU A 475 -4.18 -9.12 4.35
N GLY A 476 -5.27 -9.20 5.13
CA GLY A 476 -5.65 -8.16 6.09
C GLY A 476 -4.53 -7.85 7.08
N ARG A 477 -3.94 -8.89 7.69
CA ARG A 477 -2.80 -8.77 8.62
C ARG A 477 -1.58 -8.12 7.96
N LEU A 478 -1.23 -8.55 6.75
CA LEU A 478 -0.10 -7.99 6.00
C LEU A 478 -0.31 -6.50 5.68
N VAL A 479 -1.51 -6.11 5.24
CA VAL A 479 -1.81 -4.71 4.95
C VAL A 479 -1.71 -3.88 6.23
N ALA A 480 -2.36 -4.29 7.32
CA ALA A 480 -2.32 -3.58 8.59
C ALA A 480 -0.91 -3.50 9.19
N LEU A 481 -0.07 -4.52 8.98
CA LEU A 481 1.35 -4.50 9.35
C LEU A 481 2.09 -3.32 8.71
N TYR A 482 1.91 -3.12 7.40
CA TYR A 482 2.52 -2.00 6.68
C TYR A 482 1.88 -0.65 7.04
N GLU A 483 0.56 -0.58 7.23
CA GLU A 483 -0.13 0.65 7.66
C GLU A 483 0.47 1.19 8.96
N HIS A 484 0.64 0.31 9.96
CA HIS A 484 1.18 0.66 11.27
C HIS A 484 2.70 0.87 11.28
N SER A 485 3.45 0.19 10.40
CA SER A 485 4.86 0.50 10.18
C SER A 485 5.03 1.92 9.61
N VAL A 486 4.19 2.30 8.63
CA VAL A 486 4.19 3.66 8.08
C VAL A 486 3.82 4.70 9.14
N PHE A 487 2.82 4.41 9.97
CA PHE A 487 2.45 5.27 11.10
C PHE A 487 3.60 5.45 12.09
N THR A 488 4.24 4.36 12.51
CA THR A 488 5.41 4.38 13.40
C THR A 488 6.51 5.30 12.87
N GLN A 489 6.87 5.13 11.60
CA GLN A 489 7.88 5.96 10.95
C GLN A 489 7.48 7.44 10.91
N GLY A 490 6.25 7.75 10.50
CA GLY A 490 5.77 9.13 10.42
C GLY A 490 5.74 9.84 11.77
N MET A 491 5.34 9.11 12.83
CA MET A 491 5.28 9.64 14.19
C MET A 491 6.66 9.91 14.80
N ILE A 492 7.66 9.08 14.50
CA ILE A 492 9.05 9.29 14.95
C ILE A 492 9.70 10.42 14.15
N TRP A 493 9.49 10.48 12.84
CA TRP A 493 9.91 11.60 12.00
C TRP A 493 9.14 12.90 12.25
N GLN A 494 8.18 12.91 13.17
CA GLN A 494 7.40 14.10 13.53
C GLN A 494 6.73 14.76 12.31
N ILE A 495 6.38 13.99 11.27
CA ILE A 495 5.70 14.46 10.06
C ILE A 495 4.22 14.09 10.10
N GLY A 496 3.40 14.72 9.26
CA GLY A 496 1.99 14.34 9.08
C GLY A 496 1.83 13.26 8.00
N PRO A 497 1.64 11.97 8.32
CA PRO A 497 1.59 10.92 7.30
C PRO A 497 0.27 10.85 6.54
N PHE A 498 -0.69 11.73 6.84
CA PHE A 498 -2.09 11.59 6.42
C PHE A 498 -2.57 12.66 5.45
N ASP A 499 -1.79 13.74 5.27
CA ASP A 499 -2.00 14.71 4.21
C ASP A 499 -1.24 14.33 2.92
N GLN A 500 -1.45 15.11 1.85
CA GLN A 500 -0.76 14.94 0.56
C GLN A 500 -0.65 16.25 -0.25
N TRP A 501 -0.30 17.38 0.40
CA TRP A 501 -0.26 18.70 -0.28
C TRP A 501 0.62 18.75 -1.54
N GLY A 502 1.62 17.88 -1.64
CA GLY A 502 2.54 17.79 -2.78
C GLY A 502 1.87 17.48 -4.13
N VAL A 503 0.64 16.96 -4.17
CA VAL A 503 -0.04 16.62 -5.44
C VAL A 503 -0.81 17.78 -6.07
N GLU A 504 -1.04 18.87 -5.34
CA GLU A 504 -1.96 19.93 -5.77
C GLU A 504 -1.39 20.84 -6.87
N LEU A 505 -0.08 21.12 -6.85
CA LEU A 505 0.55 21.99 -7.86
C LEU A 505 0.38 21.43 -9.28
N GLY A 506 0.59 20.12 -9.45
CA GLY A 506 0.42 19.45 -10.74
C GLY A 506 -1.02 19.57 -11.26
N LYS A 507 -2.01 19.37 -10.39
CA LYS A 507 -3.44 19.49 -10.74
C LYS A 507 -3.79 20.92 -11.20
N VAL A 508 -3.33 21.93 -10.48
CA VAL A 508 -3.58 23.35 -10.84
C VAL A 508 -2.96 23.67 -12.20
N LEU A 509 -1.72 23.23 -12.45
CA LEU A 509 -1.04 23.48 -13.73
C LEU A 509 -1.72 22.72 -14.87
N ALA A 510 -2.07 21.45 -14.68
CA ALA A 510 -2.79 20.66 -15.67
C ALA A 510 -4.16 21.28 -16.02
N GLY A 511 -4.91 21.76 -15.02
CA GLY A 511 -6.18 22.46 -15.23
C GLY A 511 -6.06 23.76 -16.01
N ARG A 512 -4.89 24.44 -15.96
CA ARG A 512 -4.60 25.61 -16.80
C ARG A 512 -4.21 25.21 -18.23
N ILE A 513 -3.40 24.17 -18.38
CA ILE A 513 -2.87 23.73 -19.67
C ILE A 513 -3.94 23.03 -20.51
N ALA A 514 -4.85 22.25 -19.93
CA ALA A 514 -5.85 21.49 -20.69
C ALA A 514 -6.71 22.38 -21.63
N PRO A 515 -7.30 23.51 -21.17
CA PRO A 515 -7.99 24.44 -22.06
C PRO A 515 -7.10 25.04 -23.17
N GLU A 516 -5.82 25.29 -22.89
CA GLU A 516 -4.86 25.80 -23.89
C GLU A 516 -4.55 24.75 -24.95
N LEU A 517 -4.46 23.48 -24.56
CA LEU A 517 -4.35 22.38 -25.50
C LEU A 517 -5.63 22.29 -26.33
N GLU A 518 -6.82 22.33 -25.73
CA GLU A 518 -8.11 22.16 -26.40
C GLU A 518 -8.52 23.32 -27.31
N ALA A 519 -8.05 24.55 -27.05
CA ALA A 519 -8.44 25.75 -27.77
C ALA A 519 -8.44 25.59 -29.30
N ALA A 520 -9.44 26.13 -29.98
CA ALA A 520 -9.54 26.03 -31.44
C ALA A 520 -8.41 26.80 -32.16
N ALA A 521 -8.11 28.01 -31.71
CA ALA A 521 -7.00 28.83 -32.19
C ALA A 521 -5.78 28.71 -31.25
N GLU A 522 -4.58 29.06 -31.73
CA GLU A 522 -3.39 29.13 -30.86
C GLU A 522 -3.64 30.17 -29.75
N PRO A 523 -3.64 29.76 -28.46
CA PRO A 523 -3.84 30.68 -27.35
C PRO A 523 -2.57 31.47 -27.06
N GLU A 524 -2.72 32.58 -26.34
CA GLU A 524 -1.59 33.24 -25.70
C GLU A 524 -1.06 32.36 -24.56
N LEU A 525 0.22 32.00 -24.60
CA LEU A 525 0.84 31.09 -23.63
C LEU A 525 1.76 31.86 -22.69
N ASN A 526 1.57 31.66 -21.38
CA ASN A 526 2.28 32.36 -20.32
C ASN A 526 3.07 31.39 -19.41
N HIS A 527 3.65 30.33 -19.99
CA HIS A 527 4.55 29.41 -19.29
C HIS A 527 6.00 29.68 -19.62
N ASP A 528 6.91 28.88 -19.07
CA ASP A 528 8.31 28.89 -19.47
C ASP A 528 8.48 28.49 -20.95
N SER A 529 9.64 28.83 -21.52
CA SER A 529 9.91 28.62 -22.94
C SER A 529 9.80 27.16 -23.41
N SER A 530 10.10 26.19 -22.53
CA SER A 530 10.01 24.77 -22.86
C SER A 530 8.55 24.33 -22.93
N THR A 531 7.77 24.64 -21.90
CA THR A 531 6.34 24.31 -21.85
C THR A 531 5.58 24.92 -23.02
N ASN A 532 5.83 26.20 -23.34
CA ASN A 532 5.22 26.86 -24.49
C ASN A 532 5.57 26.17 -25.81
N ALA A 533 6.83 25.76 -26.01
CA ALA A 533 7.25 25.07 -27.22
C ALA A 533 6.58 23.69 -27.36
N LEU A 534 6.43 22.96 -26.25
CA LEU A 534 5.75 21.66 -26.23
C LEU A 534 4.25 21.77 -26.51
N ILE A 535 3.56 22.75 -25.92
CA ILE A 535 2.13 23.01 -26.18
C ILE A 535 1.92 23.30 -27.68
N ARG A 536 2.72 24.20 -28.25
CA ARG A 536 2.65 24.52 -29.69
C ARG A 536 2.87 23.29 -30.56
N ARG A 537 3.91 22.50 -30.24
CA ARG A 537 4.25 21.30 -31.00
C ARG A 537 3.14 20.25 -30.92
N TYR A 538 2.58 19.99 -29.73
CA TYR A 538 1.46 19.08 -29.57
C TYR A 538 0.24 19.53 -30.39
N ARG A 539 -0.14 20.81 -30.30
CA ARG A 539 -1.28 21.38 -31.04
C ARG A 539 -1.11 21.28 -32.56
N GLN A 540 0.12 21.39 -33.07
CA GLN A 540 0.43 21.23 -34.50
C GLN A 540 0.27 19.79 -35.01
N HIS A 541 0.41 18.79 -34.15
CA HIS A 541 0.43 17.38 -34.55
C HIS A 541 -0.85 16.59 -34.20
N ARG A 542 -1.74 17.15 -33.39
CA ARG A 542 -2.91 16.40 -32.86
C ARG A 542 -4.09 16.25 -33.83
N HIS A 543 -4.04 16.86 -35.02
CA HIS A 543 -5.09 16.82 -36.04
C HIS A 543 -4.52 16.43 -37.39
#